data_AF-A0A925C6X4-F1
#
_entry.id   AF-A0A925C6X4-F1
#
_cell.length_a   1.000
_cell.length_b   1.000
_cell.length_c   1.000
_cell.angle_alpha   90.00
_cell.angle_beta   90.00
_cell.angle_gamma   90.00
#
_symmetry.space_group_name_H-M   'P 1'
#
loop_
_entity.id
_entity.type
_entity.pdbx_description
1 polymer ?
#
loop_
_entity_poly.entity_id
_entity_poly.type
_entity_poly.pdbx_seq_one_letter_code
_entity_poly.pdbx_strand_id
1 'polypeptide(L)'
;MASKYENEHQPKKLALVVGNSDYENTTALPSAKEDAASMAKLLRDAGFEVVDATNVKTRADFLHTYFLPFLDKVDQDAFVVVYFSGHGFNYGGENYLVPLKYPTTVSEATIFSDFLSVTSLQERVIAREPGFVLILLDACRNIAQVLKHKDQNKQSLVAKGMAELQLGKGNIVIGFSSDPGKISLGSSQAGVLSIFTAALAKHMPKEDMDFDDVEKEVHYEVQIASDYAQKPWFSESSSATVYLKPTAKIADQEREAWRAALYSGDRNDVRRFVARYSTSRFVKSARQWLADHDVGMGTPFTRVSPIALEEAWGSDEVATPGGPAKKSIKLRRFDGPLAFERTAPTKVIAYIDRKDVVSPTKEQVTQASDSVNVGDLFERHGEAVVAQYTEGHSSASPTSDVLVTLREGTRVQVTGHSPGADGKVWVKALTPNSDEPVYLPVSQYTAIRTTDVGVPLLEAFVPPRNDGLDTLVAEPPVRAAIESLRKDGRSVSRVSIATPKAADARAADVAAARASHVRYLLGKSGVARQQISIVEGAPDLGGEKLRVRFFGN
;
A
#
# COMPACT_ATOMS: atom_id res chain seq x y z
N MET A 1 12.85 11.06 -21.40
CA MET A 1 13.56 10.99 -20.10
C MET A 1 13.28 9.70 -19.30
N ALA A 2 12.33 8.83 -19.69
CA ALA A 2 11.99 7.61 -18.91
C ALA A 2 12.98 6.43 -19.03
N SER A 3 13.85 6.39 -20.04
CA SER A 3 14.58 5.15 -20.36
C SER A 3 15.56 4.67 -19.29
N LYS A 4 16.12 5.54 -18.43
CA LYS A 4 17.06 5.10 -17.38
C LYS A 4 16.39 4.42 -16.17
N TYR A 5 15.10 4.65 -15.96
CA TYR A 5 14.34 4.08 -14.83
C TYR A 5 13.49 2.87 -15.21
N GLU A 6 13.58 2.41 -16.47
CA GLU A 6 12.90 1.18 -16.91
C GLU A 6 13.78 -0.08 -16.73
N ASN A 7 15.01 0.09 -16.22
CA ASN A 7 15.92 -1.03 -16.03
C ASN A 7 15.37 -2.03 -15.00
N GLU A 8 15.50 -3.31 -15.35
CA GLU A 8 15.15 -4.43 -14.49
C GLU A 8 16.36 -4.86 -13.66
N HIS A 9 16.13 -5.12 -12.38
CA HIS A 9 17.08 -5.74 -11.48
C HIS A 9 16.35 -6.80 -10.68
N GLN A 10 16.62 -8.08 -10.95
CA GLN A 10 15.99 -9.17 -10.21
C GLN A 10 16.50 -9.15 -8.76
N PRO A 11 15.64 -8.93 -7.76
CA PRO A 11 16.09 -8.93 -6.37
C PRO A 11 16.53 -10.32 -5.93
N LYS A 12 17.50 -10.37 -5.02
CA LYS A 12 17.98 -11.66 -4.48
C LYS A 12 16.87 -12.35 -3.70
N LYS A 13 16.73 -13.66 -3.89
CA LYS A 13 15.89 -14.53 -3.06
C LYS A 13 16.80 -15.34 -2.15
N LEU A 14 16.70 -15.13 -0.84
CA LEU A 14 17.59 -15.74 0.15
C LEU A 14 16.76 -16.47 1.19
N ALA A 15 17.13 -17.70 1.54
CA ALA A 15 16.47 -18.43 2.61
C ALA A 15 17.45 -19.03 3.62
N LEU A 16 17.10 -18.96 4.89
CA LEU A 16 17.71 -19.75 5.96
C LEU A 16 16.69 -20.78 6.44
N VAL A 17 17.00 -22.07 6.28
CA VAL A 17 16.08 -23.17 6.61
C VAL A 17 16.72 -24.03 7.68
N VAL A 18 16.07 -24.11 8.84
CA VAL A 18 16.62 -24.74 10.03
C VAL A 18 15.70 -25.87 10.49
N GLY A 19 16.25 -27.07 10.69
CA GLY A 19 15.54 -28.23 11.20
C GLY A 19 16.28 -28.89 12.35
N ASN A 20 15.72 -28.85 13.55
CA ASN A 20 16.29 -29.50 14.72
C ASN A 20 15.40 -30.69 15.13
N SER A 21 15.90 -31.92 14.95
CA SER A 21 15.18 -33.16 15.21
C SER A 21 15.73 -33.94 16.41
N ASP A 22 17.06 -33.98 16.55
CA ASP A 22 17.76 -34.97 17.38
C ASP A 22 17.99 -34.45 18.81
N TYR A 23 16.92 -34.04 19.48
CA TYR A 23 16.99 -33.56 20.85
C TYR A 23 17.29 -34.71 21.84
N GLU A 24 18.34 -34.56 22.64
CA GLU A 24 18.71 -35.56 23.66
C GLU A 24 17.99 -35.34 25.01
N ASN A 25 17.66 -34.08 25.33
CA ASN A 25 17.15 -33.67 26.64
C ASN A 25 15.62 -33.46 26.67
N THR A 26 14.95 -33.68 25.55
CA THR A 26 13.48 -33.60 25.41
C THR A 26 13.05 -34.56 24.29
N THR A 27 11.75 -34.63 24.00
CA THR A 27 11.21 -35.48 22.94
C THR A 27 11.84 -35.13 21.59
N ALA A 28 12.42 -36.11 20.92
CA ALA A 28 12.92 -35.95 19.56
C ALA A 28 11.76 -35.61 18.59
N LEU A 29 12.08 -34.87 17.52
CA LEU A 29 11.10 -34.43 16.51
C LEU A 29 11.56 -34.89 15.12
N PRO A 30 11.35 -36.17 14.75
CA PRO A 30 11.78 -36.69 13.44
C PRO A 30 11.24 -35.89 12.26
N SER A 31 10.02 -35.36 12.38
CA SER A 31 9.39 -34.48 11.38
C SER A 31 10.21 -33.23 11.08
N ALA A 32 10.91 -32.65 12.05
CA ALA A 32 11.62 -31.37 11.86
C ALA A 32 12.72 -31.41 10.79
N LYS A 33 13.36 -32.58 10.62
CA LYS A 33 14.35 -32.80 9.56
C LYS A 33 13.68 -32.89 8.19
N GLU A 34 12.55 -33.61 8.10
CA GLU A 34 11.79 -33.78 6.86
C GLU A 34 11.15 -32.46 6.41
N ASP A 35 10.62 -31.71 7.38
CA ASP A 35 10.06 -30.38 7.23
C ASP A 35 11.08 -29.41 6.61
N ALA A 36 12.27 -29.32 7.23
CA ALA A 36 13.35 -28.47 6.73
C ALA A 36 13.82 -28.92 5.34
N ALA A 37 13.97 -30.22 5.10
CA ALA A 37 14.38 -30.72 3.78
C ALA A 37 13.35 -30.39 2.69
N SER A 38 12.06 -30.57 2.98
CA SER A 38 10.95 -30.26 2.08
C SER A 38 10.88 -28.76 1.78
N MET A 39 10.96 -27.92 2.80
CA MET A 39 10.93 -26.46 2.65
C MET A 39 12.16 -25.95 1.88
N ALA A 40 13.35 -26.47 2.18
CA ALA A 40 14.57 -26.11 1.46
C ALA A 40 14.48 -26.50 -0.02
N LYS A 41 13.91 -27.66 -0.35
CA LYS A 41 13.68 -28.06 -1.74
C LYS A 41 12.70 -27.09 -2.43
N LEU A 42 11.56 -26.82 -1.79
CA LEU A 42 10.54 -25.91 -2.32
C LEU A 42 11.11 -24.52 -2.62
N LEU A 43 11.87 -23.95 -1.68
CA LEU A 43 12.45 -22.62 -1.83
C LEU A 43 13.52 -22.60 -2.93
N ARG A 44 14.36 -23.64 -3.06
CA ARG A 44 15.29 -23.75 -4.20
C ARG A 44 14.55 -23.82 -5.53
N ASP A 45 13.47 -24.60 -5.61
CA ASP A 45 12.63 -24.70 -6.83
C ASP A 45 11.97 -23.35 -7.17
N ALA A 46 11.71 -22.49 -6.16
CA ALA A 46 11.23 -21.12 -6.31
C ALA A 46 12.35 -20.08 -6.59
N GLY A 47 13.61 -20.53 -6.72
CA GLY A 47 14.76 -19.72 -7.08
C GLY A 47 15.47 -19.04 -5.90
N PHE A 48 15.26 -19.51 -4.67
CA PHE A 48 16.00 -19.03 -3.50
C PHE A 48 17.40 -19.65 -3.41
N GLU A 49 18.38 -18.84 -3.04
CA GLU A 49 19.64 -19.33 -2.47
C GLU A 49 19.38 -19.75 -1.03
N VAL A 50 19.45 -21.06 -0.76
CA VAL A 50 19.09 -21.64 0.54
C VAL A 50 20.35 -21.99 1.35
N VAL A 51 20.39 -21.53 2.59
CA VAL A 51 21.31 -21.98 3.63
C VAL A 51 20.57 -22.99 4.52
N ASP A 52 20.99 -24.25 4.48
CA ASP A 52 20.44 -25.31 5.32
C ASP A 52 21.21 -25.42 6.63
N ALA A 53 20.47 -25.54 7.73
CA ALA A 53 21.03 -25.81 9.04
C ALA A 53 20.24 -26.96 9.69
N THR A 54 20.86 -28.12 9.84
CA THR A 54 20.22 -29.28 10.47
C THR A 54 20.89 -29.58 11.79
N ASN A 55 20.09 -29.82 12.84
CA ASN A 55 20.58 -30.26 14.15
C ASN A 55 21.65 -29.31 14.72
N VAL A 56 21.32 -28.02 14.73
CA VAL A 56 22.21 -26.96 15.19
C VAL A 56 22.49 -27.13 16.68
N LYS A 57 23.79 -27.23 17.02
CA LYS A 57 24.19 -27.69 18.35
C LYS A 57 23.96 -26.64 19.42
N THR A 58 24.40 -25.42 19.20
CA THR A 58 24.34 -24.34 20.19
C THR A 58 23.88 -23.03 19.54
N ARG A 59 23.46 -22.06 20.35
CA ARG A 59 23.17 -20.70 19.88
C ARG A 59 24.35 -20.05 19.18
N ALA A 60 25.57 -20.24 19.69
CA ALA A 60 26.78 -19.68 19.08
C ALA A 60 27.04 -20.29 17.69
N ASP A 61 26.87 -21.62 17.56
CA ASP A 61 26.97 -22.32 16.27
C ASP A 61 25.93 -21.80 15.28
N PHE A 62 24.66 -21.65 15.70
CA PHE A 62 23.63 -21.03 14.87
C PHE A 62 24.04 -19.66 14.33
N LEU A 63 24.48 -18.77 15.22
CA LEU A 63 24.77 -17.39 14.88
C LEU A 63 25.98 -17.26 13.96
N HIS A 64 27.09 -17.91 14.29
CA HIS A 64 28.35 -17.72 13.57
C HIS A 64 28.46 -18.57 12.31
N THR A 65 27.89 -19.77 12.29
CA THR A 65 28.02 -20.69 11.16
C THR A 65 26.96 -20.41 10.09
N TYR A 66 25.73 -20.04 10.48
CA TYR A 66 24.60 -19.97 9.56
C TYR A 66 24.03 -18.55 9.45
N PHE A 67 23.61 -17.95 10.56
CA PHE A 67 22.80 -16.74 10.53
C PHE A 67 23.58 -15.48 10.13
N LEU A 68 24.76 -15.22 10.70
CA LEU A 68 25.54 -14.03 10.34
C LEU A 68 26.04 -14.07 8.88
N PRO A 69 26.60 -15.20 8.38
CA PRO A 69 26.96 -15.30 6.96
C PRO A 69 25.76 -15.18 6.01
N PHE A 70 24.60 -15.70 6.41
CA PHE A 70 23.34 -15.50 5.68
C PHE A 70 22.95 -14.02 5.66
N LEU A 71 23.02 -13.35 6.80
CA LEU A 71 22.65 -11.95 6.97
C LEU A 71 23.54 -11.01 6.15
N ASP A 72 24.81 -11.34 5.97
CA ASP A 72 25.75 -10.55 5.15
C ASP A 72 25.43 -10.59 3.65
N LYS A 73 24.59 -11.52 3.20
CA LYS A 73 24.12 -11.59 1.80
C LYS A 73 22.85 -10.77 1.54
N VAL A 74 22.16 -10.34 2.60
CA VAL A 74 20.85 -9.64 2.51
C VAL A 74 21.05 -8.20 2.06
N ASP A 75 20.54 -7.90 0.86
CA ASP A 75 20.50 -6.55 0.27
C ASP A 75 19.13 -5.87 0.52
N GLN A 76 19.06 -4.55 0.29
CA GLN A 76 17.86 -3.72 0.57
C GLN A 76 16.60 -4.08 -0.25
N ASP A 77 16.69 -4.89 -1.28
CA ASP A 77 15.55 -5.35 -2.09
C ASP A 77 15.33 -6.86 -2.00
N ALA A 78 16.15 -7.56 -1.21
CA ALA A 78 16.09 -9.01 -1.11
C ALA A 78 14.73 -9.50 -0.58
N PHE A 79 14.27 -10.63 -1.12
CA PHE A 79 13.21 -11.44 -0.55
C PHE A 79 13.86 -12.47 0.37
N VAL A 80 13.71 -12.26 1.67
CA VAL A 80 14.28 -13.09 2.73
C VAL A 80 13.22 -14.05 3.29
N VAL A 81 13.55 -15.33 3.35
CA VAL A 81 12.77 -16.34 4.07
C VAL A 81 13.60 -16.90 5.22
N VAL A 82 13.04 -16.98 6.41
CA VAL A 82 13.62 -17.73 7.53
C VAL A 82 12.60 -18.79 7.94
N TYR A 83 12.96 -20.05 7.80
CA TYR A 83 12.13 -21.17 8.20
C TYR A 83 12.79 -21.94 9.35
N PHE A 84 12.03 -22.26 10.38
CA PHE A 84 12.50 -23.10 11.48
C PHE A 84 11.47 -24.18 11.81
N SER A 85 11.91 -25.44 11.90
CA SER A 85 11.14 -26.55 12.49
C SER A 85 11.91 -27.16 13.66
N GLY A 86 11.25 -27.33 14.80
CA GLY A 86 11.85 -27.88 16.02
C GLY A 86 11.17 -27.41 17.30
N HIS A 87 11.87 -27.48 18.43
CA HIS A 87 11.36 -26.98 19.71
C HIS A 87 11.49 -25.46 19.83
N GLY A 88 10.48 -24.86 20.44
CA GLY A 88 10.42 -23.46 20.79
C GLY A 88 9.68 -23.26 22.10
N PHE A 89 9.76 -22.05 22.66
CA PHE A 89 8.96 -21.65 23.81
C PHE A 89 8.75 -20.14 23.83
N ASN A 90 7.79 -19.69 24.64
CA ASN A 90 7.61 -18.28 24.94
C ASN A 90 8.05 -17.97 26.38
N TYR A 91 8.78 -16.88 26.57
CA TYR A 91 9.16 -16.37 27.88
C TYR A 91 9.14 -14.85 27.89
N GLY A 92 8.42 -14.24 28.83
CA GLY A 92 8.37 -12.78 28.98
C GLY A 92 7.76 -12.03 27.78
N GLY A 93 6.88 -12.68 27.00
CA GLY A 93 6.32 -12.12 25.77
C GLY A 93 7.15 -12.43 24.51
N GLU A 94 8.38 -12.93 24.67
CA GLU A 94 9.31 -13.22 23.58
C GLU A 94 9.28 -14.69 23.17
N ASN A 95 9.43 -14.98 21.87
CA ASN A 95 9.54 -16.35 21.36
C ASN A 95 11.01 -16.74 21.19
N TYR A 96 11.36 -17.95 21.64
CA TYR A 96 12.71 -18.50 21.58
C TYR A 96 12.72 -19.83 20.83
N LEU A 97 13.74 -20.02 19.99
CA LEU A 97 14.04 -21.27 19.31
C LEU A 97 15.12 -22.04 20.08
N VAL A 98 14.97 -23.37 20.13
CA VAL A 98 15.78 -24.24 21.00
C VAL A 98 16.86 -24.96 20.17
N PRO A 99 18.15 -24.71 20.43
CA PRO A 99 19.23 -25.51 19.85
C PRO A 99 19.28 -26.91 20.48
N LEU A 100 20.03 -27.85 19.92
CA LEU A 100 20.07 -29.23 20.46
C LEU A 100 20.73 -29.32 21.84
N LYS A 101 21.80 -28.55 22.06
CA LYS A 101 22.53 -28.49 23.33
C LYS A 101 22.19 -27.19 24.04
N TYR A 102 21.44 -27.32 25.12
CA TYR A 102 21.00 -26.23 25.96
C TYR A 102 20.95 -26.68 27.43
N PRO A 103 21.09 -25.74 28.38
CA PRO A 103 20.86 -26.05 29.79
C PRO A 103 19.37 -26.29 30.05
N THR A 104 19.02 -27.47 30.58
CA THR A 104 17.63 -27.83 30.90
C THR A 104 17.10 -27.14 32.16
N THR A 105 18.01 -26.71 33.05
CA THR A 105 17.69 -25.94 34.24
C THR A 105 18.16 -24.50 34.03
N VAL A 106 17.22 -23.58 33.88
CA VAL A 106 17.51 -22.22 33.41
C VAL A 106 17.26 -21.15 34.49
N SER A 107 18.05 -20.08 34.41
CA SER A 107 17.68 -18.74 34.91
C SER A 107 17.25 -17.86 33.75
N GLU A 108 16.65 -16.71 34.04
CA GLU A 108 16.34 -15.68 33.04
C GLU A 108 17.57 -15.29 32.20
N ALA A 109 18.73 -15.07 32.84
CA ALA A 109 19.98 -14.79 32.11
C ALA A 109 20.38 -15.91 31.15
N THR A 110 20.13 -17.16 31.53
CA THR A 110 20.42 -18.35 30.71
C THR A 110 19.49 -18.43 29.50
N ILE A 111 18.22 -18.02 29.65
CA ILE A 111 17.26 -17.94 28.55
C ILE A 111 17.79 -16.99 27.46
N PHE A 112 18.30 -15.82 27.87
CA PHE A 112 18.85 -14.84 26.93
C PHE A 112 20.18 -15.26 26.29
N SER A 113 21.05 -15.98 27.02
CA SER A 113 22.38 -16.34 26.53
C SER A 113 22.45 -17.61 25.67
N ASP A 114 21.55 -18.58 25.89
CA ASP A 114 21.66 -19.92 25.31
C ASP A 114 20.58 -20.28 24.28
N PHE A 115 19.54 -19.46 24.16
CA PHE A 115 18.44 -19.66 23.20
C PHE A 115 18.37 -18.54 22.16
N LEU A 116 17.64 -18.79 21.08
CA LEU A 116 17.55 -17.89 19.94
C LEU A 116 16.28 -17.06 20.03
N SER A 117 16.39 -15.79 20.43
CA SER A 117 15.28 -14.84 20.40
C SER A 117 14.84 -14.57 18.95
N VAL A 118 13.59 -14.89 18.64
CA VAL A 118 12.98 -14.61 17.32
C VAL A 118 13.00 -13.12 17.02
N THR A 119 12.68 -12.28 18.00
CA THR A 119 12.70 -10.82 17.87
C THR A 119 14.11 -10.31 17.54
N SER A 120 15.15 -10.82 18.21
CA SER A 120 16.52 -10.40 17.88
C SER A 120 16.95 -10.82 16.47
N LEU A 121 16.52 -12.01 16.01
CA LEU A 121 16.78 -12.45 14.63
C LEU A 121 16.03 -11.56 13.63
N GLN A 122 14.74 -11.30 13.89
CA GLN A 122 13.90 -10.42 13.11
C GLN A 122 14.52 -9.01 12.98
N GLU A 123 14.86 -8.36 14.09
CA GLU A 123 15.43 -7.01 14.12
C GLU A 123 16.72 -6.93 13.29
N ARG A 124 17.59 -7.95 13.40
CA ARG A 124 18.83 -8.00 12.63
C ARG A 124 18.58 -8.14 11.13
N VAL A 125 17.57 -8.92 10.73
CA VAL A 125 17.16 -9.05 9.31
C VAL A 125 16.54 -7.74 8.81
N ILE A 126 15.61 -7.15 9.55
CA ILE A 126 14.96 -5.88 9.19
C ILE A 126 15.98 -4.73 9.09
N ALA A 127 17.01 -4.72 9.92
CA ALA A 127 18.09 -3.72 9.87
C ALA A 127 18.90 -3.73 8.56
N ARG A 128 18.78 -4.79 7.74
CA ARG A 128 19.34 -4.82 6.37
C ARG A 128 18.41 -4.19 5.33
N GLU A 129 17.23 -3.76 5.75
CA GLU A 129 16.17 -3.15 4.95
C GLU A 129 15.72 -3.98 3.74
N PRO A 130 15.57 -5.32 3.83
CA PRO A 130 15.14 -6.15 2.71
C PRO A 130 13.79 -5.71 2.13
N GLY A 131 13.55 -6.05 0.86
CA GLY A 131 12.29 -5.74 0.19
C GLY A 131 11.10 -6.45 0.83
N PHE A 132 11.30 -7.70 1.27
CA PHE A 132 10.30 -8.47 2.00
C PHE A 132 10.96 -9.53 2.91
N VAL A 133 10.37 -9.77 4.08
CA VAL A 133 10.79 -10.79 5.04
C VAL A 133 9.63 -11.72 5.37
N LEU A 134 9.85 -13.02 5.21
CA LEU A 134 8.93 -14.06 5.64
C LEU A 134 9.60 -14.94 6.69
N ILE A 135 9.10 -14.95 7.92
CA ILE A 135 9.58 -15.84 8.97
C ILE A 135 8.50 -16.89 9.26
N LEU A 136 8.80 -18.16 9.06
CA LEU A 136 7.88 -19.28 9.27
C LEU A 136 8.42 -20.18 10.38
N LEU A 137 7.66 -20.29 11.46
CA LEU A 137 8.07 -20.99 12.67
C LEU A 137 7.12 -22.18 12.91
N ASP A 138 7.61 -23.37 12.62
CA ASP A 138 6.98 -24.61 12.98
C ASP A 138 7.53 -25.15 14.30
N ALA A 139 7.13 -24.49 15.38
CA ALA A 139 7.60 -24.81 16.72
C ALA A 139 6.48 -24.63 17.74
N CYS A 140 6.50 -25.47 18.77
CA CYS A 140 5.66 -25.28 19.95
C CYS A 140 5.96 -23.94 20.63
N ARG A 141 4.96 -23.39 21.33
CA ARG A 141 5.11 -22.16 22.13
C ARG A 141 4.91 -22.40 23.62
N ASN A 142 5.15 -23.64 24.08
CA ASN A 142 4.95 -24.06 25.47
C ASN A 142 6.28 -24.35 26.18
N ILE A 143 6.55 -23.59 27.24
CA ILE A 143 7.80 -23.65 28.01
C ILE A 143 7.96 -24.93 28.85
N ALA A 144 6.85 -25.57 29.24
CA ALA A 144 6.85 -26.69 30.19
C ALA A 144 7.41 -28.00 29.60
N GLN A 145 7.47 -28.12 28.27
CA GLN A 145 7.99 -29.30 27.58
C GLN A 145 9.51 -29.30 27.44
N VAL A 146 10.15 -28.13 27.62
CA VAL A 146 11.55 -27.92 27.25
C VAL A 146 12.42 -27.55 28.44
N LEU A 147 11.90 -26.77 29.40
CA LEU A 147 12.70 -26.15 30.46
C LEU A 147 12.19 -26.47 31.88
N LYS A 148 13.12 -26.61 32.82
CA LYS A 148 12.87 -26.66 34.27
C LYS A 148 13.40 -25.37 34.92
N HIS A 149 12.61 -24.70 35.77
CA HIS A 149 13.10 -23.52 36.48
C HIS A 149 14.07 -23.92 37.61
N LYS A 150 15.14 -23.14 37.83
CA LYS A 150 16.14 -23.38 38.91
C LYS A 150 15.57 -23.25 40.34
N ASP A 151 14.36 -22.71 40.48
CA ASP A 151 13.69 -22.48 41.77
C ASP A 151 12.43 -23.34 41.79
N GLN A 152 12.43 -24.42 42.58
CA GLN A 152 11.35 -25.40 42.59
C GLN A 152 10.04 -24.86 43.18
N ASN A 153 10.10 -23.72 43.89
CA ASN A 153 8.92 -23.05 44.46
C ASN A 153 8.27 -22.05 43.49
N LYS A 154 8.94 -21.68 42.40
CA LYS A 154 8.34 -20.95 41.27
C LYS A 154 7.96 -21.95 40.19
N GLN A 155 6.90 -22.72 40.45
CA GLN A 155 6.37 -23.75 39.54
C GLN A 155 5.91 -23.23 38.17
N SER A 156 5.96 -21.93 37.92
CA SER A 156 5.53 -21.40 36.66
C SER A 156 6.50 -20.36 36.17
N LEU A 157 7.28 -20.74 35.16
CA LEU A 157 7.55 -19.84 34.05
C LEU A 157 6.17 -19.51 33.43
N VAL A 158 5.35 -18.72 34.14
CA VAL A 158 4.02 -18.33 33.68
C VAL A 158 4.27 -17.52 32.41
N ALA A 159 3.58 -17.88 31.33
CA ALA A 159 3.40 -17.01 30.18
C ALA A 159 2.82 -15.68 30.68
N LYS A 160 3.69 -14.70 30.93
CA LYS A 160 3.30 -13.42 31.52
C LYS A 160 2.69 -12.57 30.42
N GLY A 161 1.44 -12.88 30.06
CA GLY A 161 0.75 -12.26 28.93
C GLY A 161 1.37 -12.66 27.59
N MET A 162 0.51 -12.93 26.60
CA MET A 162 0.96 -13.04 25.22
C MET A 162 1.16 -11.61 24.73
N ALA A 163 2.40 -11.12 24.73
CA ALA A 163 2.68 -9.91 23.98
C ALA A 163 2.62 -10.26 22.49
N GLU A 164 1.79 -9.55 21.76
CA GLU A 164 1.84 -9.56 20.31
C GLU A 164 3.22 -9.06 19.88
N LEU A 165 3.86 -9.77 18.95
CA LEU A 165 5.18 -9.41 18.46
C LEU A 165 5.07 -8.04 17.78
N GLN A 166 5.76 -7.03 18.31
CA GLN A 166 5.76 -5.72 17.70
C GLN A 166 6.56 -5.77 16.40
N LEU A 167 5.85 -5.74 15.28
CA LEU A 167 6.49 -5.63 13.98
C LEU A 167 6.89 -4.16 13.75
N GLY A 168 8.18 -3.95 13.50
CA GLY A 168 8.71 -2.65 13.12
C GLY A 168 8.28 -2.22 11.72
N LYS A 169 8.81 -1.09 11.23
CA LYS A 169 8.58 -0.64 9.84
C LYS A 169 9.23 -1.62 8.86
N GLY A 170 8.51 -2.00 7.81
CA GLY A 170 9.02 -2.81 6.70
C GLY A 170 8.07 -3.94 6.30
N ASN A 171 8.21 -4.49 5.09
CA ASN A 171 7.33 -5.56 4.64
C ASN A 171 7.75 -6.89 5.26
N ILE A 172 7.14 -7.23 6.38
CA ILE A 172 7.41 -8.48 7.10
C ILE A 172 6.11 -9.23 7.41
N VAL A 173 6.19 -10.55 7.27
CA VAL A 173 5.21 -11.50 7.75
C VAL A 173 5.89 -12.54 8.62
N ILE A 174 5.29 -12.86 9.77
CA ILE A 174 5.73 -13.91 10.66
C ILE A 174 4.58 -14.88 10.89
N GLY A 175 4.72 -16.10 10.36
CA GLY A 175 3.78 -17.19 10.51
C GLY A 175 4.22 -18.17 11.60
N PHE A 176 3.32 -18.47 12.52
CA PHE A 176 3.49 -19.49 13.55
C PHE A 176 2.55 -20.65 13.24
N SER A 177 3.03 -21.89 13.41
CA SER A 177 2.22 -23.08 13.16
C SER A 177 1.04 -23.24 14.11
N SER A 178 1.07 -22.62 15.30
CA SER A 178 -0.03 -22.63 16.27
C SER A 178 -0.24 -21.27 16.95
N ASP A 179 -1.46 -21.06 17.45
CA ASP A 179 -1.83 -19.94 18.32
C ASP A 179 -0.83 -19.74 19.49
N PRO A 180 -0.65 -18.49 19.96
CA PRO A 180 0.16 -18.22 21.13
C PRO A 180 -0.16 -19.13 22.34
N GLY A 181 0.88 -19.72 22.92
CA GLY A 181 0.76 -20.63 24.08
C GLY A 181 0.12 -21.99 23.80
N LYS A 182 -0.20 -22.31 22.53
CA LYS A 182 -0.67 -23.64 22.11
C LYS A 182 0.48 -24.50 21.58
N ILE A 183 0.18 -25.77 21.37
CA ILE A 183 1.11 -26.79 20.88
C ILE A 183 0.97 -26.86 19.35
N SER A 184 2.09 -27.00 18.64
CA SER A 184 2.09 -27.41 17.23
C SER A 184 2.05 -28.94 17.15
N LEU A 185 1.19 -29.50 16.31
CA LEU A 185 1.12 -30.94 16.07
C LEU A 185 2.20 -31.34 15.06
N GLY A 186 3.36 -31.74 15.58
CA GLY A 186 4.37 -32.45 14.81
C GLY A 186 3.99 -33.91 14.57
N SER A 187 4.72 -34.59 13.69
CA SER A 187 4.64 -36.05 13.52
C SER A 187 5.80 -36.73 14.22
N SER A 188 5.50 -37.75 15.03
CA SER A 188 6.52 -38.66 15.59
C SER A 188 6.97 -39.73 14.58
N GLN A 189 6.33 -39.80 13.42
CA GLN A 189 6.66 -40.76 12.36
C GLN A 189 7.69 -40.15 11.39
N ALA A 190 8.81 -40.86 11.21
CA ALA A 190 9.83 -40.47 10.23
C ALA A 190 9.26 -40.47 8.79
N GLY A 191 9.71 -39.53 7.96
CA GLY A 191 9.26 -39.36 6.58
C GLY A 191 7.89 -38.68 6.42
N VAL A 192 7.29 -38.17 7.51
CA VAL A 192 6.01 -37.47 7.50
C VAL A 192 6.23 -36.01 7.92
N LEU A 193 5.78 -35.08 7.08
CA LEU A 193 5.80 -33.65 7.38
C LEU A 193 4.84 -33.32 8.53
N SER A 194 5.13 -32.24 9.25
CA SER A 194 4.14 -31.64 10.14
C SER A 194 2.92 -31.15 9.35
N ILE A 195 1.79 -30.94 10.03
CA ILE A 195 0.55 -30.47 9.38
C ILE A 195 0.76 -29.07 8.77
N PHE A 196 1.45 -28.18 9.48
CA PHE A 196 1.72 -26.82 9.00
C PHE A 196 2.65 -26.83 7.79
N THR A 197 3.73 -27.62 7.83
CA THR A 197 4.68 -27.70 6.73
C THR A 197 4.11 -28.42 5.52
N ALA A 198 3.25 -29.42 5.71
CA ALA A 198 2.52 -30.07 4.63
C ALA A 198 1.59 -29.08 3.90
N ALA A 199 0.84 -28.26 4.64
CA ALA A 199 -0.03 -27.23 4.06
C ALA A 199 0.78 -26.16 3.30
N LEU A 200 1.86 -25.65 3.91
CA LEU A 200 2.78 -24.72 3.25
C LEU A 200 3.35 -25.31 1.95
N ALA A 201 3.84 -26.56 2.00
CA ALA A 201 4.40 -27.25 0.85
C ALA A 201 3.39 -27.45 -0.30
N LYS A 202 2.09 -27.50 0.01
CA LYS A 202 1.03 -27.62 -1.00
C LYS A 202 0.67 -26.28 -1.65
N HIS A 203 0.72 -25.17 -0.92
CA HIS A 203 0.22 -23.87 -1.39
C HIS A 203 1.30 -22.89 -1.84
N MET A 204 2.44 -22.82 -1.15
CA MET A 204 3.55 -21.93 -1.50
C MET A 204 4.14 -22.10 -2.92
N PRO A 205 4.18 -23.30 -3.55
CA PRO A 205 4.76 -23.45 -4.88
C PRO A 205 3.79 -23.11 -6.02
N LYS A 206 2.53 -22.76 -5.71
CA LYS A 206 1.52 -22.41 -6.71
C LYS A 206 1.94 -21.13 -7.44
N GLU A 207 1.92 -21.20 -8.76
CA GLU A 207 2.25 -20.07 -9.62
C GLU A 207 1.22 -18.96 -9.45
N ASP A 208 1.71 -17.71 -9.44
CA ASP A 208 0.89 -16.49 -9.40
C ASP A 208 -0.10 -16.41 -8.21
N MET A 209 0.11 -17.19 -7.15
CA MET A 209 -0.67 -17.11 -5.92
C MET A 209 -0.05 -16.11 -4.95
N ASP A 210 -0.79 -15.07 -4.58
CA ASP A 210 -0.35 -14.07 -3.60
C ASP A 210 -0.18 -14.74 -2.23
N PHE A 211 0.81 -14.31 -1.46
CA PHE A 211 1.07 -14.89 -0.14
C PHE A 211 -0.12 -14.71 0.81
N ASP A 212 -0.86 -13.59 0.72
CA ASP A 212 -2.11 -13.37 1.45
C ASP A 212 -3.13 -14.53 1.22
N ASP A 213 -3.18 -15.10 0.01
CA ASP A 213 -4.04 -16.24 -0.29
C ASP A 213 -3.42 -17.57 0.14
N VAL A 214 -2.08 -17.70 0.08
CA VAL A 214 -1.37 -18.86 0.64
C VAL A 214 -1.65 -18.97 2.13
N GLU A 215 -1.60 -17.87 2.88
CA GLU A 215 -1.91 -17.83 4.31
C GLU A 215 -3.32 -18.31 4.60
N LYS A 216 -4.33 -17.80 3.87
CA LYS A 216 -5.73 -18.20 4.03
C LYS A 216 -5.91 -19.70 3.83
N GLU A 217 -5.32 -20.24 2.76
CA GLU A 217 -5.41 -21.66 2.47
C GLU A 217 -4.67 -22.52 3.50
N VAL A 218 -3.46 -22.11 3.92
CA VAL A 218 -2.70 -22.80 4.97
C VAL A 218 -3.48 -22.81 6.28
N HIS A 219 -4.10 -21.69 6.65
CA HIS A 219 -4.96 -21.60 7.83
C HIS A 219 -6.12 -22.61 7.73
N TYR A 220 -6.84 -22.60 6.61
CA TYR A 220 -7.95 -23.51 6.36
C TYR A 220 -7.52 -24.98 6.43
N GLU A 221 -6.44 -25.36 5.74
CA GLU A 221 -5.98 -26.74 5.69
C GLU A 221 -5.50 -27.26 7.03
N VAL A 222 -4.73 -26.46 7.79
CA VAL A 222 -4.23 -26.87 9.10
C VAL A 222 -5.39 -27.07 10.08
N GLN A 223 -6.39 -26.19 10.05
CA GLN A 223 -7.56 -26.36 10.89
C GLN A 223 -8.33 -27.64 10.54
N ILE A 224 -8.58 -27.92 9.26
CA ILE A 224 -9.29 -29.14 8.87
C ILE A 224 -8.47 -30.40 9.20
N ALA A 225 -7.18 -30.43 8.88
CA ALA A 225 -6.32 -31.59 9.09
C ALA A 225 -6.06 -31.90 10.57
N SER A 226 -6.20 -30.90 11.45
CA SER A 226 -6.05 -31.06 12.91
C SER A 226 -7.38 -31.20 13.65
N ASP A 227 -8.51 -31.33 12.96
CA ASP A 227 -9.86 -31.27 13.56
C ASP A 227 -10.03 -30.04 14.47
N TYR A 228 -9.57 -28.90 13.97
CA TYR A 228 -9.54 -27.58 14.59
C TYR A 228 -8.70 -27.51 15.89
N ALA A 229 -7.87 -28.51 16.19
CA ALA A 229 -6.98 -28.51 17.36
C ALA A 229 -5.76 -27.58 17.19
N GLN A 230 -5.34 -27.33 15.95
CA GLN A 230 -4.25 -26.42 15.61
C GLN A 230 -4.76 -25.30 14.71
N LYS A 231 -4.38 -24.06 15.07
CA LYS A 231 -4.73 -22.85 14.34
C LYS A 231 -3.44 -22.05 14.08
N PRO A 232 -3.00 -21.90 12.82
CA PRO A 232 -1.88 -21.03 12.50
C PRO A 232 -2.17 -19.57 12.85
N TRP A 233 -1.12 -18.84 13.20
CA TRP A 233 -1.19 -17.42 13.51
C TRP A 233 -0.18 -16.66 12.66
N PHE A 234 -0.64 -15.67 11.90
CA PHE A 234 0.21 -14.79 11.10
C PHE A 234 0.16 -13.37 11.67
N SER A 235 1.32 -12.76 11.86
CA SER A 235 1.46 -11.35 12.20
C SER A 235 2.16 -10.65 11.05
N GLU A 236 1.61 -9.52 10.60
CA GLU A 236 2.09 -8.81 9.41
C GLU A 236 2.24 -7.30 9.65
N SER A 237 3.26 -6.71 9.03
CA SER A 237 3.41 -5.26 8.84
C SER A 237 3.66 -4.95 7.36
N SER A 238 3.11 -5.79 6.49
CA SER A 238 3.29 -5.71 5.05
C SER A 238 2.03 -5.14 4.40
N SER A 239 2.23 -4.34 3.35
CA SER A 239 1.19 -4.08 2.35
C SER A 239 1.63 -4.54 0.96
N ALA A 240 2.75 -5.25 0.88
CA ALA A 240 3.29 -5.79 -0.36
C ALA A 240 2.47 -7.00 -0.83
N THR A 241 2.22 -7.08 -2.13
CA THR A 241 1.75 -8.30 -2.79
C THR A 241 2.98 -9.11 -3.18
N VAL A 242 3.02 -10.37 -2.76
CA VAL A 242 4.23 -11.20 -2.88
C VAL A 242 3.90 -12.55 -3.46
N TYR A 243 4.60 -12.89 -4.54
CA TYR A 243 4.53 -14.18 -5.19
C TYR A 243 5.84 -14.92 -5.00
N LEU A 244 5.77 -16.16 -4.51
CA LEU A 244 6.96 -17.00 -4.42
C LEU A 244 7.44 -17.44 -5.80
N LYS A 245 6.49 -17.81 -6.67
CA LYS A 245 6.74 -18.28 -8.04
C LYS A 245 5.92 -17.47 -9.06
N PRO A 246 6.30 -16.20 -9.31
CA PRO A 246 5.64 -15.39 -10.34
C PRO A 246 6.01 -15.91 -11.74
N THR A 247 5.01 -16.03 -12.60
CA THR A 247 5.20 -16.33 -14.02
C THR A 247 5.50 -15.05 -14.82
N ALA A 248 5.74 -15.20 -16.12
CA ALA A 248 5.88 -14.07 -17.05
C ALA A 248 4.65 -13.14 -17.01
N LYS A 249 3.47 -13.69 -16.69
CA LYS A 249 2.25 -12.92 -16.53
C LYS A 249 2.42 -11.87 -15.44
N ILE A 250 2.68 -12.28 -14.20
CA ILE A 250 2.88 -11.35 -13.08
C ILE A 250 4.02 -10.37 -13.37
N ALA A 251 5.11 -10.84 -13.97
CA ALA A 251 6.22 -9.98 -14.39
C ALA A 251 5.80 -8.83 -15.33
N ASP A 252 4.99 -9.13 -16.34
CA ASP A 252 4.49 -8.12 -17.29
C ASP A 252 3.48 -7.18 -16.64
N GLN A 253 2.66 -7.69 -15.71
CA GLN A 253 1.76 -6.89 -14.91
C GLN A 253 2.52 -5.93 -13.99
N GLU A 254 3.58 -6.36 -13.32
CA GLU A 254 4.44 -5.48 -12.53
C GLU A 254 5.11 -4.40 -13.39
N ARG A 255 5.57 -4.76 -14.60
CA ARG A 255 6.11 -3.81 -15.58
C ARG A 255 5.08 -2.76 -15.96
N GLU A 256 3.84 -3.18 -16.19
CA GLU A 256 2.74 -2.29 -16.51
C GLU A 256 2.40 -1.35 -15.34
N ALA A 257 2.32 -1.87 -14.11
CA ALA A 257 2.15 -1.08 -12.90
C ALA A 257 3.31 -0.10 -12.68
N TRP A 258 4.54 -0.54 -12.92
CA TRP A 258 5.72 0.32 -12.83
C TRP A 258 5.66 1.45 -13.84
N ARG A 259 5.36 1.16 -15.11
CA ARG A 259 5.20 2.18 -16.14
C ARG A 259 4.07 3.13 -15.79
N ALA A 260 2.94 2.63 -15.29
CA ALA A 260 1.85 3.47 -14.83
C ALA A 260 2.31 4.48 -13.76
N ALA A 261 3.10 4.04 -12.77
CA ALA A 261 3.66 4.89 -11.73
C ALA A 261 4.78 5.82 -12.22
N LEU A 262 5.66 5.36 -13.11
CA LEU A 262 6.77 6.14 -13.65
C LEU A 262 6.27 7.26 -14.57
N TYR A 263 5.39 6.94 -15.52
CA TYR A 263 4.81 7.91 -16.46
C TYR A 263 3.75 8.81 -15.81
N SER A 264 3.20 8.35 -14.69
CA SER A 264 2.43 9.16 -13.78
C SER A 264 3.16 10.43 -13.38
N GLY A 265 4.49 10.38 -13.20
CA GLY A 265 5.32 11.49 -12.73
C GLY A 265 4.86 12.09 -11.39
N ASP A 266 4.16 11.30 -10.57
CA ASP A 266 3.74 11.62 -9.21
C ASP A 266 4.53 10.75 -8.23
N ARG A 267 5.15 11.41 -7.25
CA ARG A 267 5.94 10.76 -6.22
C ARG A 267 5.11 9.78 -5.38
N ASN A 268 3.82 10.05 -5.18
CA ASN A 268 2.93 9.18 -4.41
C ASN A 268 2.62 7.87 -5.15
N ASP A 269 2.49 7.91 -6.49
CA ASP A 269 2.34 6.68 -7.28
C ASP A 269 3.60 5.82 -7.24
N VAL A 270 4.77 6.44 -7.34
CA VAL A 270 6.05 5.71 -7.26
C VAL A 270 6.25 5.14 -5.86
N ARG A 271 5.90 5.87 -4.79
CA ARG A 271 5.90 5.35 -3.41
C ARG A 271 4.95 4.18 -3.24
N ARG A 272 3.72 4.27 -3.75
CA ARG A 272 2.75 3.16 -3.75
C ARG A 272 3.33 1.94 -4.46
N PHE A 273 3.95 2.12 -5.63
CA PHE A 273 4.60 1.03 -6.35
C PHE A 273 5.69 0.36 -5.49
N VAL A 274 6.60 1.13 -4.87
CA VAL A 274 7.67 0.60 -4.02
C VAL A 274 7.11 -0.15 -2.81
N ALA A 275 6.03 0.34 -2.20
CA ALA A 275 5.39 -0.29 -1.05
C ALA A 275 4.68 -1.59 -1.44
N ARG A 276 3.90 -1.58 -2.53
CA ARG A 276 3.08 -2.71 -2.97
C ARG A 276 3.89 -3.82 -3.66
N TYR A 277 4.92 -3.43 -4.41
CA TYR A 277 5.73 -4.32 -5.26
C TYR A 277 7.19 -4.34 -4.81
N SER A 278 7.38 -4.57 -3.52
CA SER A 278 8.68 -4.41 -2.86
C SER A 278 9.75 -5.42 -3.28
N THR A 279 9.34 -6.52 -3.89
CA THR A 279 10.21 -7.57 -4.47
C THR A 279 10.21 -7.55 -6.00
N SER A 280 9.58 -6.54 -6.61
CA SER A 280 9.56 -6.40 -8.07
C SER A 280 10.94 -6.06 -8.61
N ARG A 281 11.20 -6.54 -9.83
CA ARG A 281 12.40 -6.21 -10.61
C ARG A 281 12.60 -4.71 -10.88
N PHE A 282 11.59 -3.89 -10.63
CA PHE A 282 11.65 -2.43 -10.84
C PHE A 282 11.84 -1.63 -9.55
N VAL A 283 11.81 -2.27 -8.36
CA VAL A 283 11.83 -1.56 -7.07
C VAL A 283 13.08 -0.71 -6.90
N LYS A 284 14.24 -1.21 -7.34
CA LYS A 284 15.51 -0.47 -7.31
C LYS A 284 15.47 0.78 -8.19
N SER A 285 14.94 0.66 -9.40
CA SER A 285 14.75 1.78 -10.32
C SER A 285 13.73 2.80 -9.78
N ALA A 286 12.67 2.33 -9.13
CA ALA A 286 11.67 3.17 -8.49
C ALA A 286 12.25 3.94 -7.29
N ARG A 287 13.04 3.30 -6.43
CA ARG A 287 13.76 3.97 -5.33
C ARG A 287 14.77 4.99 -5.85
N GLN A 288 15.51 4.67 -6.92
CA GLN A 288 16.40 5.64 -7.57
C GLN A 288 15.62 6.83 -8.13
N TRP A 289 14.45 6.59 -8.73
CA TRP A 289 13.58 7.67 -9.19
C TRP A 289 13.14 8.56 -8.02
N LEU A 290 12.79 7.99 -6.87
CA LEU A 290 12.45 8.76 -5.67
C LEU A 290 13.64 9.58 -5.16
N ALA A 291 14.85 9.02 -5.17
CA ALA A 291 16.05 9.76 -4.76
C ALA A 291 16.36 10.93 -5.71
N ASP A 292 16.25 10.71 -7.03
CA ASP A 292 16.53 11.72 -8.05
C ASP A 292 15.50 12.86 -8.08
N HIS A 293 14.29 12.66 -7.52
CA HIS A 293 13.16 13.59 -7.56
C HIS A 293 12.71 14.01 -6.15
N ASP A 294 13.67 14.28 -5.26
CA ASP A 294 13.44 14.68 -3.87
C ASP A 294 12.90 16.12 -3.71
N VAL A 295 13.09 16.97 -4.73
CA VAL A 295 12.52 18.33 -4.80
C VAL A 295 11.52 18.38 -5.93
N GLY A 296 10.29 18.82 -5.62
CA GLY A 296 9.11 18.74 -6.48
C GLY A 296 9.38 19.13 -7.93
N MET A 297 9.51 18.13 -8.81
CA MET A 297 9.21 18.34 -10.22
C MET A 297 7.83 18.95 -10.29
N GLY A 298 7.67 20.05 -11.04
CA GLY A 298 6.40 20.75 -11.19
C GLY A 298 5.28 19.76 -11.46
N THR A 299 4.42 19.55 -10.46
CA THR A 299 3.27 18.67 -10.58
C THR A 299 2.29 19.34 -11.52
N PRO A 300 1.67 18.61 -12.46
CA PRO A 300 0.67 19.22 -13.31
C PRO A 300 -0.56 19.51 -12.47
N PHE A 301 -0.90 20.80 -12.37
CA PHE A 301 -2.07 21.29 -11.66
C PHE A 301 -3.13 21.81 -12.65
N THR A 302 -4.29 22.17 -12.10
CA THR A 302 -5.40 22.76 -12.84
C THR A 302 -5.98 23.92 -12.06
N ARG A 303 -6.34 24.98 -12.78
CA ARG A 303 -7.07 26.13 -12.25
C ARG A 303 -8.58 25.87 -12.17
N VAL A 304 -9.02 24.62 -12.31
CA VAL A 304 -10.40 24.18 -12.20
C VAL A 304 -10.41 22.95 -11.30
N SER A 305 -11.22 22.97 -10.23
CA SER A 305 -11.29 21.85 -9.30
C SER A 305 -11.77 20.56 -9.99
N PRO A 306 -11.03 19.46 -9.87
CA PRO A 306 -11.51 18.14 -10.29
C PRO A 306 -12.79 17.71 -9.57
N ILE A 307 -12.96 18.04 -8.28
CA ILE A 307 -14.14 17.68 -7.49
C ILE A 307 -15.38 18.44 -8.00
N ALA A 308 -15.26 19.76 -8.21
CA ALA A 308 -16.39 20.54 -8.74
C ALA A 308 -16.78 20.13 -10.16
N LEU A 309 -15.81 19.65 -10.95
CA LEU A 309 -16.08 19.01 -12.23
C LEU A 309 -17.02 17.82 -11.96
N GLU A 310 -16.62 16.82 -11.19
CA GLU A 310 -17.46 15.64 -10.92
C GLU A 310 -18.83 15.94 -10.27
N GLU A 311 -18.89 16.83 -9.28
CA GLU A 311 -20.14 17.22 -8.60
C GLU A 311 -21.15 17.87 -9.57
N ALA A 312 -20.69 18.75 -10.47
CA ALA A 312 -21.55 19.42 -11.43
C ALA A 312 -22.23 18.45 -12.41
N TRP A 313 -21.71 17.23 -12.59
CA TRP A 313 -22.36 16.19 -13.40
C TRP A 313 -23.35 15.32 -12.63
N GLY A 314 -23.17 15.17 -11.31
CA GLY A 314 -24.06 14.36 -10.48
C GLY A 314 -25.38 15.04 -10.14
N SER A 315 -25.53 16.33 -10.44
CA SER A 315 -26.79 17.05 -10.31
C SER A 315 -27.74 16.69 -11.46
N ASP A 316 -29.03 16.52 -11.16
CA ASP A 316 -30.11 16.26 -12.13
C ASP A 316 -30.27 17.36 -13.22
N GLU A 317 -29.39 18.37 -13.24
CA GLU A 317 -29.32 19.41 -14.26
C GLU A 317 -28.54 19.00 -15.53
N VAL A 318 -27.76 17.91 -15.51
CA VAL A 318 -26.94 17.47 -16.65
C VAL A 318 -27.47 16.17 -17.24
N ALA A 319 -28.15 16.28 -18.38
CA ALA A 319 -28.84 15.17 -19.03
C ALA A 319 -27.91 14.02 -19.47
N THR A 320 -28.41 12.79 -19.31
CA THR A 320 -27.87 11.55 -19.87
C THR A 320 -28.12 11.46 -21.39
N PRO A 321 -27.37 10.61 -22.13
CA PRO A 321 -27.54 10.47 -23.58
C PRO A 321 -28.97 10.04 -23.95
N GLY A 322 -29.73 10.90 -24.65
CA GLY A 322 -31.08 10.62 -25.16
C GLY A 322 -32.20 11.60 -24.75
N GLY A 323 -31.94 12.53 -23.82
CA GLY A 323 -32.90 13.59 -23.43
C GLY A 323 -32.73 14.90 -24.22
N PRO A 324 -33.73 15.80 -24.21
CA PRO A 324 -33.61 17.10 -24.87
C PRO A 324 -32.47 17.92 -24.23
N ALA A 325 -31.60 18.47 -25.09
CA ALA A 325 -30.45 19.24 -24.68
C ALA A 325 -30.84 20.49 -23.88
N LYS A 326 -30.16 20.76 -22.76
CA LYS A 326 -29.57 22.07 -22.40
C LYS A 326 -29.07 22.11 -20.94
N LYS A 327 -27.75 22.00 -20.78
CA LYS A 327 -26.87 23.03 -20.19
C LYS A 327 -25.44 22.49 -20.22
N SER A 328 -24.56 23.21 -20.91
CA SER A 328 -23.10 23.05 -20.82
C SER A 328 -22.66 23.11 -19.36
N ILE A 329 -21.73 22.24 -18.93
CA ILE A 329 -21.11 22.43 -17.62
C ILE A 329 -20.22 23.67 -17.69
N LYS A 330 -20.50 24.61 -16.80
CA LYS A 330 -19.86 25.91 -16.74
C LYS A 330 -19.08 26.00 -15.44
N LEU A 331 -17.77 25.72 -15.51
CA LEU A 331 -16.91 25.83 -14.34
C LEU A 331 -16.21 27.19 -14.28
N ARG A 332 -16.06 27.69 -13.05
CA ARG A 332 -15.25 28.87 -12.77
C ARG A 332 -13.77 28.47 -12.79
N ARG A 333 -12.96 29.27 -13.49
CA ARG A 333 -11.51 29.14 -13.51
C ARG A 333 -10.89 30.04 -12.44
N PHE A 334 -9.93 29.51 -11.69
CA PHE A 334 -9.19 30.20 -10.64
C PHE A 334 -7.87 30.76 -11.15
N ASP A 335 -7.87 32.01 -11.61
CA ASP A 335 -6.68 32.85 -11.81
C ASP A 335 -6.20 33.48 -10.47
N GLY A 336 -5.69 32.65 -9.55
CA GLY A 336 -5.09 33.06 -8.28
C GLY A 336 -3.72 32.38 -8.00
N PRO A 337 -3.10 32.64 -6.83
CA PRO A 337 -1.81 32.04 -6.49
C PRO A 337 -1.91 30.55 -6.20
N LEU A 338 -3.12 30.02 -5.98
CA LEU A 338 -3.37 28.60 -5.74
C LEU A 338 -4.09 27.94 -6.93
N ALA A 339 -3.79 26.67 -7.12
CA ALA A 339 -4.44 25.76 -8.05
C ALA A 339 -4.72 24.42 -7.36
N PHE A 340 -5.54 23.59 -7.99
CA PHE A 340 -5.79 22.22 -7.53
C PHE A 340 -4.78 21.29 -8.16
N GLU A 341 -4.33 20.30 -7.40
CA GLU A 341 -3.65 19.17 -8.03
C GLU A 341 -4.65 18.47 -8.98
N ARG A 342 -4.13 17.91 -10.08
CA ARG A 342 -4.99 17.14 -10.99
C ARG A 342 -5.50 15.84 -10.36
N THR A 343 -4.92 15.40 -9.26
CA THR A 343 -5.39 14.33 -8.38
C THR A 343 -6.07 14.95 -7.16
N ALA A 344 -7.28 14.52 -6.84
CA ALA A 344 -8.06 15.04 -5.73
C ALA A 344 -8.43 13.93 -4.73
N PRO A 345 -8.08 14.06 -3.43
CA PRO A 345 -8.54 13.15 -2.38
C PRO A 345 -9.98 13.46 -1.97
N THR A 346 -10.73 12.47 -1.49
CA THR A 346 -12.15 12.62 -1.06
C THR A 346 -12.42 12.36 0.41
N LYS A 347 -11.42 12.57 1.27
CA LYS A 347 -11.66 12.68 2.73
C LYS A 347 -12.46 13.95 3.13
N VAL A 348 -13.20 14.53 2.19
CA VAL A 348 -14.22 15.54 2.42
C VAL A 348 -15.40 14.86 3.11
N ILE A 349 -15.55 15.07 4.41
CA ILE A 349 -16.77 14.70 5.12
C ILE A 349 -17.84 15.71 4.70
N ALA A 350 -18.54 15.44 3.61
CA ALA A 350 -19.68 16.23 3.20
C ALA A 350 -20.87 15.88 4.12
N TYR A 351 -21.28 16.83 4.95
CA TYR A 351 -22.67 16.90 5.39
C TYR A 351 -23.50 17.22 4.14
N ILE A 352 -24.34 16.27 3.72
CA ILE A 352 -25.35 16.52 2.70
C ILE A 352 -26.41 17.43 3.33
N ASP A 353 -26.34 18.74 3.10
CA ASP A 353 -27.55 19.55 3.22
C ASP A 353 -28.27 19.54 1.86
N ARG A 354 -29.32 18.71 1.79
CA ARG A 354 -30.21 18.60 0.62
C ARG A 354 -31.01 19.88 0.33
N LYS A 355 -30.95 20.89 1.21
CA LYS A 355 -31.75 22.11 1.07
C LYS A 355 -31.20 23.11 0.05
N ASP A 356 -29.98 22.93 -0.43
CA ASP A 356 -29.41 23.77 -1.51
C ASP A 356 -29.88 23.34 -2.92
N VAL A 357 -30.76 22.34 -3.06
CA VAL A 357 -31.15 21.75 -4.38
C VAL A 357 -32.65 21.86 -4.68
N VAL A 358 -33.42 22.71 -4.00
CA VAL A 358 -34.84 22.92 -4.35
C VAL A 358 -35.20 24.39 -4.53
N SER A 359 -35.15 24.81 -5.81
CA SER A 359 -35.79 25.94 -6.50
C SER A 359 -36.58 26.98 -5.67
N PRO A 360 -36.37 28.29 -5.89
CA PRO A 360 -37.44 29.27 -5.74
C PRO A 360 -38.40 29.25 -6.95
N THR A 361 -39.66 29.55 -6.68
CA THR A 361 -40.76 29.67 -7.64
C THR A 361 -40.54 30.76 -8.70
N LYS A 362 -41.07 30.49 -9.89
CA LYS A 362 -41.19 31.37 -11.06
C LYS A 362 -41.47 32.84 -10.68
N GLU A 363 -40.54 33.73 -11.00
CA GLU A 363 -40.67 34.79 -12.01
C GLU A 363 -39.48 35.77 -11.93
N GLN A 364 -39.07 36.26 -13.10
CA GLN A 364 -38.14 37.38 -13.35
C GLN A 364 -36.63 37.09 -13.30
N VAL A 365 -36.06 37.08 -14.51
CA VAL A 365 -34.67 37.29 -14.93
C VAL A 365 -33.67 37.47 -13.78
N THR A 366 -32.93 36.44 -13.43
CA THR A 366 -31.91 36.52 -12.37
C THR A 366 -30.69 35.65 -12.69
N GLN A 367 -29.52 36.19 -12.33
CA GLN A 367 -28.19 35.63 -12.47
C GLN A 367 -28.12 34.16 -12.06
N ALA A 368 -27.20 33.41 -12.67
CA ALA A 368 -26.87 32.03 -12.32
C ALA A 368 -26.77 31.85 -10.79
N SER A 369 -27.85 31.39 -10.16
CA SER A 369 -27.89 30.94 -8.78
C SER A 369 -27.19 29.61 -8.74
N ASP A 370 -25.90 29.65 -8.42
CA ASP A 370 -25.30 28.94 -7.29
C ASP A 370 -23.83 29.35 -7.21
N SER A 371 -23.52 30.17 -6.21
CA SER A 371 -22.16 30.64 -5.96
C SER A 371 -21.36 29.53 -5.27
N VAL A 372 -20.54 28.78 -6.02
CA VAL A 372 -19.52 27.94 -5.39
C VAL A 372 -18.51 28.86 -4.69
N ASN A 373 -18.52 28.86 -3.35
CA ASN A 373 -17.53 29.56 -2.55
C ASN A 373 -16.15 28.91 -2.76
N VAL A 374 -15.18 29.73 -3.16
CA VAL A 374 -13.83 29.28 -3.49
C VAL A 374 -13.12 28.69 -2.28
N GLY A 375 -13.34 29.26 -1.10
CA GLY A 375 -12.78 28.78 0.15
C GLY A 375 -13.30 27.40 0.51
N ASP A 376 -14.63 27.23 0.49
CA ASP A 376 -15.27 25.92 0.68
C ASP A 376 -14.75 24.90 -0.32
N LEU A 377 -14.46 25.29 -1.57
CA LEU A 377 -13.94 24.35 -2.56
C LEU A 377 -12.50 23.91 -2.27
N PHE A 378 -11.62 24.82 -1.84
CA PHE A 378 -10.25 24.47 -1.43
C PHE A 378 -10.23 23.67 -0.13
N GLU A 379 -11.06 24.05 0.84
CA GLU A 379 -11.23 23.31 2.08
C GLU A 379 -11.77 21.92 1.82
N ARG A 380 -12.77 21.78 0.95
CA ARG A 380 -13.26 20.49 0.49
C ARG A 380 -12.13 19.69 -0.17
N HIS A 381 -11.37 20.25 -1.10
CA HIS A 381 -10.27 19.51 -1.73
C HIS A 381 -9.17 19.09 -0.75
N GLY A 382 -8.96 19.84 0.34
CA GLY A 382 -8.00 19.51 1.40
C GLY A 382 -6.52 19.71 1.03
N GLU A 383 -6.22 19.97 -0.24
CA GLU A 383 -4.86 20.27 -0.73
C GLU A 383 -4.89 21.38 -1.79
N ALA A 384 -3.78 22.11 -1.92
CA ALA A 384 -3.59 23.06 -3.02
C ALA A 384 -2.13 23.07 -3.47
N VAL A 385 -1.90 23.51 -4.69
CA VAL A 385 -0.58 23.74 -5.25
C VAL A 385 -0.41 25.22 -5.53
N VAL A 386 0.71 25.78 -5.12
CA VAL A 386 1.09 27.15 -5.42
C VAL A 386 1.36 27.26 -6.91
N ALA A 387 0.52 27.99 -7.64
CA ALA A 387 0.58 28.18 -9.08
C ALA A 387 1.34 29.44 -9.49
N GLN A 388 1.55 30.35 -8.54
CA GLN A 388 2.33 31.58 -8.68
C GLN A 388 2.95 31.90 -7.33
N TYR A 389 4.08 32.60 -7.32
CA TYR A 389 4.70 33.09 -6.08
C TYR A 389 3.65 33.70 -5.14
N THR A 390 3.66 33.27 -3.87
CA THR A 390 2.73 33.78 -2.85
C THR A 390 3.36 33.77 -1.47
N GLU A 391 2.85 34.64 -0.60
CA GLU A 391 3.27 34.78 0.79
C GLU A 391 2.24 34.13 1.71
N GLY A 392 2.74 33.38 2.70
CA GLY A 392 1.95 32.79 3.77
C GLY A 392 2.00 33.67 5.01
N HIS A 393 0.84 34.14 5.45
CA HIS A 393 0.71 35.10 6.54
C HIS A 393 0.30 34.44 7.86
N SER A 394 0.55 35.11 8.98
CA SER A 394 0.17 34.64 10.33
C SER A 394 -1.34 34.69 10.61
N SER A 395 -2.10 35.48 9.84
CA SER A 395 -3.57 35.55 9.94
C SER A 395 -4.24 35.87 8.60
N ALA A 396 -5.57 35.80 8.52
CA ALA A 396 -6.37 36.18 7.35
C ALA A 396 -6.43 37.72 7.13
N SER A 397 -5.27 38.36 7.08
CA SER A 397 -5.11 39.80 6.95
C SER A 397 -3.87 40.14 6.12
N PRO A 398 -3.98 41.07 5.13
CA PRO A 398 -2.85 41.47 4.31
C PRO A 398 -1.77 42.25 5.08
N THR A 399 -2.08 42.75 6.27
CA THR A 399 -1.13 43.50 7.12
C THR A 399 -0.46 42.63 8.19
N SER A 400 -0.79 41.34 8.24
CA SER A 400 -0.18 40.42 9.22
C SER A 400 1.17 39.90 8.75
N ASP A 401 1.99 39.49 9.71
CA ASP A 401 3.37 39.05 9.48
C ASP A 401 3.45 37.95 8.41
N VAL A 402 4.40 38.10 7.48
CA VAL A 402 4.73 37.06 6.51
C VAL A 402 5.61 36.02 7.19
N LEU A 403 5.08 34.82 7.37
CA LEU A 403 5.79 33.70 8.01
C LEU A 403 6.66 32.92 7.02
N VAL A 404 6.21 32.83 5.76
CA VAL A 404 6.88 32.02 4.73
C VAL A 404 6.62 32.55 3.33
N THR A 405 7.60 32.37 2.44
CA THR A 405 7.42 32.60 0.99
C THR A 405 7.33 31.26 0.28
N LEU A 406 6.28 31.08 -0.54
CA LEU A 406 6.02 29.83 -1.24
C LEU A 406 6.25 30.00 -2.74
N ARG A 407 7.02 29.07 -3.32
CA ARG A 407 7.36 29.05 -4.75
C ARG A 407 6.32 28.26 -5.54
N GLU A 408 6.24 28.53 -6.83
CA GLU A 408 5.42 27.72 -7.76
C GLU A 408 5.77 26.22 -7.62
N GLY A 409 4.75 25.37 -7.58
CA GLY A 409 4.85 23.93 -7.34
C GLY A 409 4.81 23.50 -5.87
N THR A 410 4.85 24.44 -4.92
CA THR A 410 4.76 24.08 -3.49
C THR A 410 3.38 23.53 -3.17
N ARG A 411 3.32 22.32 -2.60
CA ARG A 411 2.08 21.70 -2.11
C ARG A 411 1.77 22.21 -0.71
N VAL A 412 0.51 22.48 -0.43
CA VAL A 412 0.02 22.89 0.90
C VAL A 412 -1.22 22.10 1.26
N GLN A 413 -1.34 21.71 2.53
CA GLN A 413 -2.52 21.00 3.03
C GLN A 413 -3.54 22.02 3.52
N VAL A 414 -4.68 22.12 2.87
CA VAL A 414 -5.75 23.04 3.25
C VAL A 414 -6.49 22.49 4.47
N THR A 415 -6.63 23.32 5.50
CA THR A 415 -7.28 22.95 6.77
C THR A 415 -8.49 23.82 7.10
N GLY A 416 -8.75 24.84 6.28
CA GLY A 416 -9.90 25.70 6.41
C GLY A 416 -9.80 26.94 5.52
N HIS A 417 -10.77 27.84 5.64
CA HIS A 417 -10.68 29.17 5.04
C HIS A 417 -11.37 30.22 5.91
N SER A 418 -11.10 31.49 5.65
CA SER A 418 -11.74 32.62 6.34
C SER A 418 -11.87 33.82 5.42
N PRO A 419 -12.93 34.64 5.56
CA PRO A 419 -13.02 35.90 4.85
C PRO A 419 -11.98 36.89 5.38
N GLY A 420 -11.31 37.61 4.48
CA GLY A 420 -10.40 38.70 4.82
C GLY A 420 -11.10 40.05 4.74
N ALA A 421 -10.66 41.00 5.56
CA ALA A 421 -11.14 42.39 5.52
C ALA A 421 -10.81 43.11 4.20
N ASP A 422 -9.90 42.54 3.39
CA ASP A 422 -9.50 43.02 2.06
C ASP A 422 -10.42 42.54 0.93
N GLY A 423 -11.52 41.85 1.25
CA GLY A 423 -12.38 41.25 0.26
C GLY A 423 -11.66 40.13 -0.50
N LYS A 424 -10.84 39.33 0.19
CA LYS A 424 -10.32 38.07 -0.33
C LYS A 424 -10.77 36.92 0.57
N VAL A 425 -10.74 35.71 0.01
CA VAL A 425 -10.86 34.50 0.82
C VAL A 425 -9.45 34.05 1.17
N TRP A 426 -9.18 33.86 2.45
CA TRP A 426 -7.88 33.41 2.95
C TRP A 426 -7.94 31.93 3.25
N VAL A 427 -7.19 31.14 2.49
CA VAL A 427 -7.09 29.69 2.69
C VAL A 427 -6.08 29.43 3.80
N LYS A 428 -6.52 28.74 4.86
CA LYS A 428 -5.65 28.30 5.95
C LYS A 428 -5.01 26.97 5.56
N ALA A 429 -3.69 26.89 5.57
CA ALA A 429 -2.98 25.70 5.12
C ALA A 429 -1.70 25.40 5.91
N LEU A 430 -1.31 24.12 5.96
CA LEU A 430 -0.02 23.66 6.46
C LEU A 430 0.98 23.57 5.31
N THR A 431 2.25 23.86 5.59
CA THR A 431 3.33 23.80 4.60
C THR A 431 4.15 22.51 4.77
N PRO A 432 4.92 22.07 3.76
CA PRO A 432 5.64 20.79 3.84
C PRO A 432 6.64 20.66 5.00
N ASN A 433 7.13 21.79 5.53
CA ASN A 433 8.21 21.83 6.52
C ASN A 433 7.76 22.45 7.86
N SER A 434 6.47 22.71 8.05
CA SER A 434 5.96 23.31 9.28
C SER A 434 4.51 22.92 9.51
N ASP A 435 4.22 22.51 10.75
CA ASP A 435 2.88 22.26 11.25
C ASP A 435 2.18 23.55 11.70
N GLU A 436 2.86 24.70 11.66
CA GLU A 436 2.23 26.00 11.90
C GLU A 436 1.38 26.42 10.68
N PRO A 437 0.10 26.74 10.86
CA PRO A 437 -0.77 27.13 9.76
C PRO A 437 -0.42 28.53 9.25
N VAL A 438 -0.45 28.66 7.93
CA VAL A 438 -0.32 29.94 7.23
C VAL A 438 -1.61 30.28 6.50
N TYR A 439 -1.85 31.57 6.31
CA TYR A 439 -3.01 32.08 5.59
C TYR A 439 -2.58 32.59 4.22
N LEU A 440 -3.19 32.02 3.17
CA LEU A 440 -2.86 32.26 1.77
C LEU A 440 -4.01 33.02 1.10
N PRO A 441 -3.79 34.24 0.60
CA PRO A 441 -4.86 35.05 0.02
C PRO A 441 -5.26 34.50 -1.36
N VAL A 442 -6.55 34.20 -1.53
CA VAL A 442 -7.17 33.83 -2.80
C VAL A 442 -8.20 34.90 -3.17
N SER A 443 -8.09 35.47 -4.36
CA SER A 443 -9.02 36.52 -4.80
C SER A 443 -10.45 35.98 -4.89
N GLN A 444 -11.38 36.59 -4.17
CA GLN A 444 -12.82 36.28 -4.28
C GLN A 444 -13.41 36.72 -5.62
N TYR A 445 -12.70 37.61 -6.33
CA TYR A 445 -13.08 38.21 -7.62
C TYR A 445 -12.22 37.71 -8.78
N THR A 446 -11.50 36.61 -8.59
CA THR A 446 -10.78 35.92 -9.66
C THR A 446 -11.66 35.85 -10.91
N ALA A 447 -11.19 36.40 -12.03
CA ALA A 447 -12.02 36.63 -13.22
C ALA A 447 -12.86 35.39 -13.56
N ILE A 448 -14.19 35.52 -13.52
CA ILE A 448 -15.10 34.48 -13.98
C ILE A 448 -15.01 34.43 -15.50
N ARG A 449 -13.98 33.78 -16.03
CA ARG A 449 -14.07 33.14 -17.33
C ARG A 449 -14.77 31.82 -17.07
N THR A 450 -16.01 31.73 -17.52
CA THR A 450 -16.68 30.46 -17.60
C THR A 450 -15.94 29.61 -18.62
N THR A 451 -15.31 28.53 -18.17
CA THR A 451 -14.85 27.50 -19.11
C THR A 451 -16.03 26.57 -19.32
N ASP A 452 -16.58 26.60 -20.53
CA ASP A 452 -17.53 25.58 -20.98
C ASP A 452 -16.75 24.27 -21.13
N VAL A 453 -17.04 23.31 -20.25
CA VAL A 453 -16.43 21.98 -20.32
C VAL A 453 -17.28 21.02 -21.17
N GLY A 454 -18.43 21.48 -21.66
CA GLY A 454 -19.34 20.75 -22.52
C GLY A 454 -20.13 19.67 -21.78
N VAL A 455 -20.78 18.82 -22.58
CA VAL A 455 -21.31 17.51 -22.17
C VAL A 455 -20.21 16.48 -22.46
N PRO A 456 -20.05 15.43 -21.63
CA PRO A 456 -19.11 14.37 -21.94
C PRO A 456 -19.50 13.79 -23.30
N LEU A 457 -18.50 13.72 -24.17
CA LEU A 457 -18.62 13.07 -25.46
C LEU A 457 -18.91 11.58 -25.28
N LEU A 458 -18.35 11.01 -24.22
CA LEU A 458 -18.46 9.61 -23.87
C LEU A 458 -18.16 9.41 -22.38
N GLU A 459 -18.85 8.45 -21.78
CA GLU A 459 -18.57 7.92 -20.45
C GLU A 459 -18.25 6.42 -20.57
N ALA A 460 -17.20 5.98 -19.90
CA ALA A 460 -16.77 4.58 -19.87
C ALA A 460 -16.55 4.12 -18.43
N PHE A 461 -17.02 2.92 -18.12
CA PHE A 461 -16.75 2.24 -16.85
C PHE A 461 -15.64 1.22 -17.06
N VAL A 462 -14.57 1.35 -16.29
CA VAL A 462 -13.36 0.55 -16.42
C VAL A 462 -13.26 -0.38 -15.21
N PRO A 463 -13.49 -1.69 -15.37
CA PRO A 463 -13.38 -2.64 -14.27
C PRO A 463 -11.92 -2.93 -13.92
N PRO A 464 -11.66 -3.43 -12.69
CA PRO A 464 -10.38 -4.03 -12.36
C PRO A 464 -10.06 -5.20 -13.29
N ARG A 465 -8.78 -5.52 -13.39
CA ARG A 465 -8.34 -6.74 -14.07
C ARG A 465 -8.46 -7.92 -13.10
N ASN A 466 -9.01 -9.04 -13.56
CA ASN A 466 -9.31 -10.22 -12.72
C ASN A 466 -8.32 -11.37 -12.93
N ASP A 467 -7.09 -11.07 -13.35
CA ASP A 467 -6.10 -12.06 -13.77
C ASP A 467 -4.76 -11.89 -13.02
N GLY A 468 -4.75 -11.34 -11.81
CA GLY A 468 -3.51 -11.18 -11.03
C GLY A 468 -3.52 -9.89 -10.25
N LEU A 469 -2.57 -8.99 -10.53
CA LEU A 469 -2.37 -7.75 -9.77
C LEU A 469 -3.63 -6.89 -9.71
N ASP A 470 -4.11 -6.64 -8.50
CA ASP A 470 -5.33 -5.89 -8.20
C ASP A 470 -5.24 -4.39 -8.55
N THR A 471 -4.04 -3.83 -8.71
CA THR A 471 -3.83 -2.39 -9.01
C THR A 471 -4.08 -2.03 -10.48
N LEU A 472 -4.33 -3.02 -11.34
CA LEU A 472 -4.50 -2.82 -12.77
C LEU A 472 -5.98 -2.90 -13.17
N VAL A 473 -6.27 -2.34 -14.34
CA VAL A 473 -7.63 -2.23 -14.89
C VAL A 473 -7.67 -2.90 -16.26
N ALA A 474 -8.86 -3.32 -16.68
CA ALA A 474 -9.05 -3.82 -18.03
C ALA A 474 -8.78 -2.71 -19.05
N GLU A 475 -7.84 -2.96 -19.99
CA GLU A 475 -7.52 -2.01 -21.06
C GLU A 475 -8.64 -1.80 -22.10
N PRO A 476 -9.40 -2.83 -22.54
CA PRO A 476 -10.33 -2.68 -23.66
C PRO A 476 -11.36 -1.54 -23.52
N PRO A 477 -11.98 -1.29 -22.36
CA PRO A 477 -12.90 -0.16 -22.21
C PRO A 477 -12.28 1.21 -22.46
N VAL A 478 -11.02 1.43 -22.04
CA VAL A 478 -10.31 2.70 -22.26
C VAL A 478 -9.96 2.88 -23.73
N ARG A 479 -9.46 1.81 -24.36
CA ARG A 479 -9.08 1.80 -25.77
C ARG A 479 -10.28 2.02 -26.68
N ALA A 480 -11.36 1.27 -26.47
CA ALA A 480 -12.59 1.37 -27.26
C ALA A 480 -13.21 2.77 -27.16
N ALA A 481 -13.15 3.40 -25.99
CA ALA A 481 -13.64 4.76 -25.80
C ALA A 481 -12.89 5.78 -26.67
N ILE A 482 -11.55 5.74 -26.66
CA ILE A 482 -10.73 6.63 -27.50
C ILE A 482 -10.92 6.34 -28.99
N GLU A 483 -10.95 5.06 -29.39
CA GLU A 483 -11.14 4.66 -30.78
C GLU A 483 -12.50 5.13 -31.32
N SER A 484 -13.57 5.00 -30.54
CA SER A 484 -14.90 5.52 -30.90
C SER A 484 -14.86 7.04 -31.13
N LEU A 485 -14.27 7.79 -30.19
CA LEU A 485 -14.17 9.24 -30.31
C LEU A 485 -13.39 9.68 -31.55
N ARG A 486 -12.28 8.99 -31.87
CA ARG A 486 -11.50 9.26 -33.10
C ARG A 486 -12.29 8.93 -34.36
N LYS A 487 -13.01 7.81 -34.38
CA LYS A 487 -13.82 7.39 -35.52
C LYS A 487 -14.93 8.41 -35.82
N ASP A 488 -15.49 9.01 -34.77
CA ASP A 488 -16.52 10.04 -34.86
C ASP A 488 -15.93 11.44 -35.15
N GLY A 489 -14.62 11.55 -35.40
CA GLY A 489 -13.94 12.81 -35.68
C GLY A 489 -13.87 13.76 -34.49
N ARG A 490 -14.09 13.26 -33.26
CA ARG A 490 -14.11 14.06 -32.04
C ARG A 490 -12.70 14.26 -31.49
N SER A 491 -12.47 15.45 -30.94
CA SER A 491 -11.23 15.84 -30.28
C SER A 491 -11.39 15.84 -28.77
N VAL A 492 -10.49 15.16 -28.04
CA VAL A 492 -10.50 15.16 -26.57
C VAL A 492 -9.70 16.34 -26.05
N SER A 493 -10.35 17.26 -25.35
CA SER A 493 -9.73 18.40 -24.67
C SER A 493 -9.42 18.10 -23.20
N ARG A 494 -10.24 17.26 -22.54
CA ARG A 494 -10.10 16.88 -21.12
C ARG A 494 -10.64 15.47 -20.87
N VAL A 495 -10.08 14.80 -19.87
CA VAL A 495 -10.55 13.51 -19.33
C VAL A 495 -10.63 13.59 -17.81
N SER A 496 -11.72 13.09 -17.24
CA SER A 496 -11.87 12.92 -15.79
C SER A 496 -11.92 11.43 -15.44
N ILE A 497 -11.15 11.03 -14.44
CA ILE A 497 -11.14 9.66 -13.89
C ILE A 497 -11.67 9.76 -12.46
N ALA A 498 -12.74 9.05 -12.15
CA ALA A 498 -13.27 8.95 -10.80
C ALA A 498 -13.07 7.55 -10.23
N THR A 499 -12.60 7.44 -8.98
CA THR A 499 -12.52 6.17 -8.24
C THR A 499 -13.68 6.05 -7.26
N PRO A 500 -14.12 4.82 -6.93
CA PRO A 500 -15.13 4.60 -5.90
C PRO A 500 -14.59 4.94 -4.50
N LYS A 501 -15.49 5.14 -3.54
CA LYS A 501 -15.13 5.32 -2.13
C LYS A 501 -14.49 4.05 -1.59
N ALA A 502 -13.26 4.18 -1.07
CA ALA A 502 -12.53 3.08 -0.46
C ALA A 502 -13.06 2.75 0.94
N ALA A 503 -13.08 1.45 1.27
CA ALA A 503 -13.48 0.96 2.59
C ALA A 503 -12.42 1.20 3.67
N ASP A 504 -11.14 1.13 3.29
CA ASP A 504 -9.98 1.29 4.15
C ASP A 504 -8.78 1.87 3.37
N ALA A 505 -7.63 2.01 4.04
CA ALA A 505 -6.42 2.58 3.44
C ALA A 505 -5.85 1.71 2.30
N ARG A 506 -5.91 0.37 2.41
CA ARG A 506 -5.41 -0.54 1.37
C ARG A 506 -6.28 -0.43 0.11
N ALA A 507 -7.60 -0.43 0.29
CA ALA A 507 -8.54 -0.23 -0.82
C ALA A 507 -8.36 1.13 -1.50
N ALA A 508 -8.01 2.18 -0.74
CA ALA A 508 -7.72 3.51 -1.29
C ALA A 508 -6.45 3.49 -2.16
N ASP A 509 -5.39 2.84 -1.70
CA ASP A 509 -4.14 2.72 -2.47
C ASP A 509 -4.34 1.92 -3.76
N VAL A 510 -5.12 0.84 -3.72
CA VAL A 510 -5.46 0.04 -4.91
C VAL A 510 -6.28 0.88 -5.90
N ALA A 511 -7.28 1.62 -5.43
CA ALA A 511 -8.10 2.49 -6.29
C ALA A 511 -7.27 3.60 -6.95
N ALA A 512 -6.35 4.23 -6.20
CA ALA A 512 -5.45 5.25 -6.72
C ALA A 512 -4.46 4.67 -7.77
N ALA A 513 -3.91 3.48 -7.52
CA ALA A 513 -3.05 2.80 -8.48
C ALA A 513 -3.79 2.46 -9.79
N ARG A 514 -5.06 2.00 -9.69
CA ARG A 514 -5.93 1.77 -10.85
C ARG A 514 -6.17 3.06 -11.65
N ALA A 515 -6.38 4.19 -10.98
CA ALA A 515 -6.56 5.48 -11.65
C ALA A 515 -5.29 5.93 -12.39
N SER A 516 -4.13 5.73 -11.77
CA SER A 516 -2.83 5.95 -12.41
C SER A 516 -2.61 5.04 -13.61
N HIS A 517 -3.07 3.79 -13.54
CA HIS A 517 -3.03 2.89 -14.69
C HIS A 517 -3.94 3.38 -15.84
N VAL A 518 -5.17 3.78 -15.57
CA VAL A 518 -6.06 4.41 -16.58
C VAL A 518 -5.38 5.63 -17.21
N ARG A 519 -4.78 6.51 -16.41
CA ARG A 519 -4.05 7.69 -16.91
C ARG A 519 -2.91 7.30 -17.85
N TYR A 520 -2.17 6.23 -17.53
CA TYR A 520 -1.12 5.71 -18.41
C TYR A 520 -1.67 5.16 -19.73
N LEU A 521 -2.77 4.41 -19.71
CA LEU A 521 -3.43 3.90 -20.92
C LEU A 521 -3.93 5.04 -21.82
N LEU A 522 -4.48 6.10 -21.22
CA LEU A 522 -4.87 7.33 -21.93
C LEU A 522 -3.66 8.03 -22.56
N GLY A 523 -2.54 8.11 -21.84
CA GLY A 523 -1.26 8.63 -22.34
C GLY A 523 -0.73 7.87 -23.56
N LYS A 524 -0.75 6.53 -23.52
CA LYS A 524 -0.46 5.67 -24.68
C LYS A 524 -1.37 5.94 -25.87
N SER A 525 -2.58 6.38 -25.59
CA SER A 525 -3.59 6.75 -26.60
C SER A 525 -3.51 8.23 -27.00
N GLY A 526 -2.42 8.94 -26.65
CA GLY A 526 -2.18 10.32 -27.09
C GLY A 526 -2.93 11.39 -26.29
N VAL A 527 -3.62 11.03 -25.20
CA VAL A 527 -4.19 12.02 -24.28
C VAL A 527 -3.08 12.52 -23.37
N ALA A 528 -2.78 13.81 -23.45
CA ALA A 528 -1.67 14.36 -22.69
C ALA A 528 -1.99 14.42 -21.19
N ARG A 529 -0.97 14.31 -20.32
CA ARG A 529 -1.16 14.31 -18.85
C ARG A 529 -1.90 15.55 -18.34
N GLN A 530 -1.63 16.70 -18.97
CA GLN A 530 -2.33 17.96 -18.73
C GLN A 530 -3.75 18.03 -19.30
N GLN A 531 -4.33 16.92 -19.76
CA GLN A 531 -5.74 16.81 -20.09
C GLN A 531 -6.48 15.95 -19.07
N ILE A 532 -5.77 15.22 -18.22
CA ILE A 532 -6.35 14.22 -17.32
C ILE A 532 -6.44 14.79 -15.89
N SER A 533 -7.58 14.56 -15.24
CA SER A 533 -7.79 14.76 -13.81
C SER A 533 -8.28 13.46 -13.16
N ILE A 534 -7.94 13.24 -11.90
CA ILE A 534 -8.34 12.10 -11.07
C ILE A 534 -9.08 12.64 -9.84
N VAL A 535 -10.25 12.07 -9.55
CA VAL A 535 -11.04 12.32 -8.35
C VAL A 535 -11.16 10.99 -7.60
N GLU A 536 -10.59 10.91 -6.41
CA GLU A 536 -10.68 9.71 -5.59
C GLU A 536 -12.07 9.64 -4.93
N GLY A 537 -12.54 8.48 -4.47
CA GLY A 537 -13.76 8.32 -3.65
C GLY A 537 -15.03 9.10 -4.02
N ALA A 538 -15.41 9.10 -5.30
CA ALA A 538 -16.66 9.69 -5.76
C ALA A 538 -17.87 9.02 -5.06
N PRO A 539 -18.79 9.79 -4.46
CA PRO A 539 -19.85 9.27 -3.60
C PRO A 539 -20.94 8.51 -4.35
N ASP A 540 -21.12 8.80 -5.65
CA ASP A 540 -22.10 8.19 -6.53
C ASP A 540 -21.56 6.94 -7.25
N LEU A 541 -20.27 6.64 -7.11
CA LEU A 541 -19.61 5.51 -7.76
C LEU A 541 -19.45 4.33 -6.79
N GLY A 542 -20.28 3.30 -6.98
CA GLY A 542 -20.21 2.05 -6.21
C GLY A 542 -19.38 0.95 -6.87
N GLY A 543 -18.98 -0.04 -6.07
CA GLY A 543 -18.20 -1.20 -6.51
C GLY A 543 -16.72 -0.88 -6.74
N GLU A 544 -16.08 -1.58 -7.68
CA GLU A 544 -14.63 -1.50 -7.92
C GLU A 544 -14.25 -0.84 -9.25
N LYS A 545 -15.24 -0.46 -10.05
CA LYS A 545 -15.04 0.12 -11.39
C LYS A 545 -14.66 1.59 -11.26
N LEU A 546 -13.75 2.02 -12.13
CA LEU A 546 -13.44 3.43 -12.31
C LEU A 546 -14.38 4.00 -13.36
N ARG A 547 -14.74 5.28 -13.22
CA ARG A 547 -15.50 6.01 -14.25
C ARG A 547 -14.55 6.93 -14.99
N VAL A 548 -14.60 6.91 -16.32
CA VAL A 548 -13.78 7.75 -17.20
C VAL A 548 -14.68 8.54 -18.12
N ARG A 549 -14.58 9.86 -18.08
CA ARG A 549 -15.39 10.79 -18.89
C ARG A 549 -14.50 11.58 -19.83
N PHE A 550 -14.90 11.67 -21.09
CA PHE A 550 -14.16 12.37 -22.15
C PHE A 550 -14.89 13.64 -22.57
N PHE A 551 -14.18 14.75 -22.66
CA PHE A 551 -14.72 16.06 -23.01
C PHE A 551 -14.00 16.64 -24.22
N GLY A 552 -14.68 17.49 -24.98
CA GLY A 552 -14.09 18.22 -26.11
C GLY A 552 -15.09 18.53 -27.20
N ASN A 553 -14.60 18.61 -28.44
CA ASN A 553 -15.38 19.04 -29.60
C ASN A 553 -15.58 17.93 -30.59
#